data_AF-A0A538U1G5-F1
#
_entry.id   AF-A0A538U1G5-F1
#
_cell.length_a   1.000
_cell.length_b   1.000
_cell.length_c   1.000
_cell.angle_alpha   90.00
_cell.angle_beta   90.00
_cell.angle_gamma   90.00
#
_symmetry.space_group_name_H-M   'P 1'
#
loop_
_entity.id
_entity.type
_entity.pdbx_description
1 polymer ?
#
loop_
_entity_poly.entity_id
_entity_poly.type
_entity_poly.pdbx_seq_one_letter_code
_entity_poly.pdbx_strand_id
1 'polypeptide(L)'
;LHILRTQPNGFDLLLLDLMMPEVSGYDVLRDMTLTGTASRIPVVVFTNCPEPRNQEEKRLLEQGLVLEVIAKSSVHDNPHLLTHLIDWHLQVKRESGEPPEQAAEAA
;
A
#
# COMPACT_ATOMS: atom_id res chain seq x y z
N LEU A 1 -1.52 11.15 -6.59
CA LEU A 1 -2.30 10.01 -7.13
C LEU A 1 -2.35 9.92 -8.66
N HIS A 2 -2.09 10.98 -9.43
CA HIS A 2 -2.19 10.95 -10.89
C HIS A 2 -1.45 9.77 -11.54
N ILE A 3 -0.20 9.50 -11.12
CA ILE A 3 0.60 8.40 -11.69
C ILE A 3 0.01 7.01 -11.45
N LEU A 4 -0.60 6.79 -10.27
CA LEU A 4 -1.30 5.54 -9.97
C LEU A 4 -2.55 5.36 -10.84
N ARG A 5 -3.18 6.46 -11.27
CA ARG A 5 -4.35 6.44 -12.16
C ARG A 5 -3.97 6.25 -13.63
N THR A 6 -2.83 6.79 -14.07
CA THR A 6 -2.37 6.66 -15.46
C THR A 6 -1.62 5.36 -15.72
N GLN A 7 -1.11 4.71 -14.66
CA GLN A 7 -0.41 3.42 -14.73
C GLN A 7 -0.93 2.43 -13.67
N PRO A 8 -2.19 1.97 -13.79
CA PRO A 8 -2.84 1.15 -12.75
C PRO A 8 -2.16 -0.20 -12.51
N ASN A 9 -1.44 -0.74 -13.51
CA ASN A 9 -0.67 -1.99 -13.41
C ASN A 9 0.85 -1.76 -13.43
N GLY A 10 1.31 -0.52 -13.25
CA GLY A 10 2.74 -0.17 -13.27
C GLY A 10 3.44 -0.32 -11.92
N PHE A 11 2.69 -0.62 -10.86
CA PHE A 11 3.19 -0.65 -9.49
C PHE A 11 2.66 -1.86 -8.73
N ASP A 12 3.55 -2.57 -8.05
CA ASP A 12 3.19 -3.76 -7.29
C ASP A 12 2.87 -3.48 -5.82
N LEU A 13 3.42 -2.39 -5.26
CA LEU A 13 3.33 -2.00 -3.86
C LEU A 13 3.52 -0.48 -3.71
N LEU A 14 2.80 0.13 -2.77
CA LEU A 14 2.94 1.54 -2.40
C LEU A 14 3.53 1.66 -1.00
N LEU A 15 4.66 2.35 -0.86
CA LEU A 15 5.19 2.78 0.44
C LEU A 15 4.66 4.19 0.74
N LEU A 16 3.91 4.35 1.83
CA LEU A 16 3.19 5.59 2.12
C LEU A 16 3.58 6.21 3.46
N ASP A 17 4.01 7.46 3.45
CA ASP A 17 4.15 8.25 4.67
C ASP A 17 2.83 8.91 5.07
N LEU A 18 2.50 8.90 6.36
CA LEU A 18 1.31 9.59 6.89
C LEU A 18 1.57 11.06 7.18
N MET A 19 2.81 11.40 7.55
CA MET A 19 3.19 12.73 8.02
C MET A 19 3.85 13.53 6.89
N MET A 20 3.03 14.05 5.99
CA MET A 20 3.46 14.87 4.84
C MET A 20 2.89 16.30 4.94
N PRO A 21 3.64 17.32 4.48
CA PRO A 21 3.30 18.74 4.73
C PRO A 21 2.12 19.26 3.91
N GLU A 22 1.95 18.83 2.65
CA GLU A 22 0.90 19.34 1.77
C GLU A 22 -0.36 18.48 1.77
N VAL A 23 -0.19 17.16 1.68
CA VAL A 23 -1.27 16.18 1.62
C VAL A 23 -0.96 15.10 2.63
N SER A 24 -1.89 14.80 3.54
CA SER A 24 -1.68 13.72 4.52
C SER A 24 -1.73 12.36 3.84
N GLY A 25 -0.93 11.40 4.31
CA GLY A 25 -1.06 10.02 3.83
C GLY A 25 -2.45 9.43 4.10
N TYR A 26 -3.16 9.92 5.12
CA TYR A 26 -4.56 9.56 5.34
C TYR A 26 -5.49 10.05 4.23
N ASP A 27 -5.24 11.22 3.66
CA ASP A 27 -6.02 11.71 2.52
C ASP A 27 -5.75 10.85 1.27
N VAL A 28 -4.51 10.39 1.10
CA VAL A 28 -4.15 9.42 0.06
C VAL A 28 -4.92 8.12 0.23
N LEU A 29 -4.93 7.53 1.44
CA LEU A 29 -5.71 6.32 1.74
C LEU A 29 -7.20 6.54 1.48
N ARG A 30 -7.75 7.67 1.90
CA ARG A 30 -9.17 8.01 1.69
C ARG A 30 -9.52 8.07 0.20
N ASP A 31 -8.71 8.77 -0.59
CA ASP A 31 -8.90 8.87 -2.05
C ASP A 31 -8.77 7.50 -2.74
N MET A 32 -7.82 6.67 -2.28
CA MET A 32 -7.62 5.31 -2.79
C MET A 32 -8.87 4.45 -2.55
N THR A 33 -9.49 4.54 -1.37
CA THR A 33 -10.73 3.84 -1.05
C THR A 33 -11.93 4.34 -1.85
N LEU A 34 -12.06 5.66 -2.03
CA LEU A 34 -13.21 6.26 -2.73
C LEU A 34 -13.21 5.99 -4.25
N THR A 35 -12.04 5.87 -4.85
CA THR A 35 -11.92 5.84 -6.31
C THR A 35 -11.86 4.43 -6.89
N GLY A 36 -11.73 3.39 -6.05
CA GLY A 36 -11.65 1.98 -6.43
C GLY A 36 -10.42 1.60 -7.27
N THR A 37 -9.72 2.59 -7.85
CA THR A 37 -8.55 2.43 -8.72
C THR A 37 -7.37 1.84 -7.97
N ALA A 38 -7.32 2.08 -6.67
CA ALA A 38 -6.25 1.66 -5.78
C ALA A 38 -6.51 0.33 -5.06
N SER A 39 -7.68 -0.28 -5.24
CA SER A 39 -8.04 -1.53 -4.57
C SER A 39 -7.15 -2.72 -4.93
N ARG A 40 -6.22 -2.56 -5.88
CA ARG A 40 -5.29 -3.59 -6.37
C ARG A 40 -3.83 -3.41 -5.93
N ILE A 41 -3.45 -2.23 -5.41
CA ILE A 41 -2.07 -1.97 -5.00
C ILE A 41 -2.01 -2.03 -3.47
N PRO A 42 -1.32 -3.03 -2.90
CA PRO A 42 -1.13 -3.08 -1.46
C PRO A 42 -0.31 -1.89 -0.96
N VAL A 43 -0.71 -1.35 0.20
CA VAL A 43 -0.05 -0.22 0.84
C VAL A 43 0.71 -0.71 2.07
N VAL A 44 1.99 -0.35 2.14
CA VAL A 44 2.80 -0.44 3.36
C VAL A 44 2.97 0.98 3.88
N VAL A 45 2.50 1.24 5.08
CA VAL A 45 2.63 2.55 5.70
C VAL A 45 3.99 2.65 6.36
N PHE A 46 4.74 3.71 6.06
CA PHE A 46 6.07 3.98 6.57
C PHE A 46 6.14 5.38 7.16
N THR A 47 5.93 5.47 8.47
CA THR A 47 5.64 6.74 9.17
C THR A 47 6.44 6.85 10.48
N ASN A 48 6.59 8.07 11.00
CA ASN A 48 7.16 8.28 12.35
C ASN A 48 6.07 8.38 13.44
N CYS A 49 4.80 8.38 13.05
CA CYS A 49 3.64 8.38 13.94
C CYS A 49 2.67 7.30 13.44
N PRO A 50 2.87 6.02 13.81
CA PRO A 50 2.03 4.91 13.36
C PRO A 50 0.67 4.86 14.08
N GLU A 51 0.55 5.51 15.23
CA GLU A 51 -0.70 5.50 16.00
C GLU A 51 -1.76 6.43 15.37
N PRO A 52 -2.97 5.93 15.10
CA PRO A 52 -4.08 6.77 14.65
C PRO A 52 -4.54 7.70 15.77
N ARG A 53 -4.85 8.95 15.41
CA ARG A 53 -5.29 10.01 16.35
C ARG A 53 -6.78 10.03 16.57
N ASN A 54 -7.55 9.43 15.66
CA ASN A 54 -9.01 9.39 15.72
C ASN A 54 -9.55 8.08 15.09
N GLN A 55 -10.86 7.87 15.21
CA GLN A 55 -11.54 6.67 14.72
C GLN A 55 -11.48 6.54 13.19
N GLU A 56 -11.43 7.65 12.46
CA GLU A 56 -11.37 7.65 11.00
C GLU A 56 -9.99 7.16 10.51
N GLU A 57 -8.91 7.70 11.07
CA GLU A 57 -7.53 7.28 10.80
C GLU A 57 -7.35 5.80 11.11
N LYS A 58 -7.86 5.34 12.26
CA LYS A 58 -7.85 3.93 12.63
C LYS A 58 -8.56 3.08 11.56
N ARG A 59 -9.76 3.50 11.14
CA ARG A 59 -10.52 2.83 10.10
C ARG A 59 -9.78 2.81 8.76
N LEU A 60 -9.02 3.84 8.41
CA LEU A 60 -8.23 3.89 7.18
C LEU A 60 -7.03 2.92 7.23
N LEU A 61 -6.39 2.76 8.39
CA LEU A 61 -5.29 1.81 8.57
C LEU A 61 -5.76 0.36 8.65
N GLU A 62 -6.95 0.11 9.17
CA GLU A 62 -7.54 -1.23 9.27
C GLU A 62 -8.28 -1.67 7.99
N GLN A 63 -8.41 -0.79 7.01
CA GLN A 63 -8.94 -1.17 5.70
C GLN A 63 -8.01 -2.16 5.02
N GLY A 64 -8.56 -3.15 4.32
CA GLY A 64 -7.82 -4.20 3.61
C GLY A 64 -6.90 -3.73 2.47
N LEU A 65 -6.68 -2.42 2.34
CA LEU A 65 -5.68 -1.80 1.47
C LEU A 65 -4.29 -1.77 2.13
N VAL A 66 -4.24 -1.56 3.45
CA VAL A 66 -2.99 -1.45 4.21
C VAL A 66 -2.61 -2.84 4.68
N LEU A 67 -1.45 -3.32 4.22
CA LEU A 67 -0.90 -4.60 4.66
C LEU A 67 -0.22 -4.50 6.01
N GLU A 68 0.51 -3.40 6.22
CA GLU A 68 1.37 -3.24 7.38
C GLU A 68 1.68 -1.77 7.65
N VAL A 69 1.92 -1.45 8.93
CA VAL A 69 2.34 -0.12 9.38
C VAL A 69 3.69 -0.26 10.08
N ILE A 70 4.70 0.41 9.53
CA ILE A 70 6.09 0.33 9.97
C ILE A 70 6.54 1.71 10.44
N ALA A 71 7.14 1.75 11.63
CA ALA A 71 7.78 2.95 12.13
C ALA A 71 9.13 3.18 11.43
N LYS A 72 9.42 4.43 11.07
CA LYS A 72 10.71 4.83 10.47
C LYS A 72 11.90 4.49 11.37
N SER A 73 11.73 4.62 12.68
CA SER A 73 12.73 4.20 13.68
C SER A 73 13.07 2.71 13.59
N SER A 74 12.08 1.84 13.36
CA SER A 74 12.30 0.39 13.25
C SER A 74 13.19 0.02 12.06
N VAL A 75 13.07 0.76 10.95
CA VAL A 75 13.94 0.56 9.76
C VAL A 75 15.30 1.21 9.97
N HIS A 76 15.40 2.29 10.73
CA HIS A 76 16.70 2.86 11.11
C HIS A 76 17.52 1.86 11.95
N ASP A 77 16.89 1.22 12.92
CA ASP A 77 17.54 0.24 13.81
C ASP A 77 17.88 -1.06 13.07
N ASN A 78 17.06 -1.45 12.09
CA ASN A 78 17.30 -2.61 11.23
C ASN A 78 16.95 -2.29 9.76
N PRO A 79 17.93 -1.85 8.95
CA PRO A 79 17.70 -1.49 7.55
C PRO A 79 17.16 -2.64 6.68
N HIS A 80 17.45 -3.88 7.04
CA HIS A 80 17.00 -5.06 6.29
C HIS A 80 15.51 -5.35 6.47
N LEU A 81 14.87 -4.79 7.50
CA LEU A 81 13.44 -5.00 7.78
C LEU A 81 12.58 -4.56 6.61
N LEU A 82 12.84 -3.38 6.04
CA LEU A 82 12.05 -2.87 4.92
C LEU A 82 12.18 -3.75 3.68
N THR A 83 13.41 -4.15 3.33
CA THR A 83 13.65 -5.00 2.17
C THR A 83 12.97 -6.35 2.32
N HIS A 84 13.08 -6.96 3.52
CA HIS A 84 12.46 -8.24 3.81
C HIS A 84 10.92 -8.18 3.73
N LEU A 85 10.31 -7.11 4.26
CA LEU A 85 8.86 -6.94 4.20
C LEU A 85 8.37 -6.72 2.77
N ILE A 86 9.10 -5.94 1.97
CA ILE A 86 8.77 -5.76 0.55
C ILE A 86 8.85 -7.11 -0.18
N ASP A 87 9.94 -7.86 0.00
CA ASP A 87 10.11 -9.17 -0.64
C ASP A 87 9.01 -10.15 -0.23
N TRP A 88 8.68 -10.21 1.05
CA TRP A 88 7.59 -11.03 1.59
C TRP A 88 6.25 -10.72 0.93
N HIS A 89 5.84 -9.44 0.93
CA HIS A 89 4.55 -9.04 0.38
C HIS A 89 4.48 -9.20 -1.16
N LEU A 90 5.61 -9.01 -1.86
CA LEU A 90 5.68 -9.25 -3.31
C LEU A 90 5.67 -10.73 -3.68
N GLN A 91 6.28 -11.61 -2.89
CA GLN A 91 6.24 -13.06 -3.11
C GLN A 91 4.83 -13.62 -2.95
N VAL A 92 4.11 -13.21 -1.90
CA VAL A 92 2.72 -13.63 -1.66
C VAL A 92 1.82 -13.30 -2.86
N LYS A 93 2.02 -12.15 -3.51
CA LYS A 93 1.26 -11.74 -4.71
C LYS A 93 1.57 -12.60 -5.94
N ARG A 94 2.78 -13.19 -6.03
CA ARG A 94 3.16 -14.11 -7.11
C ARG A 94 2.60 -15.51 -6.90
N GLU A 95 2.53 -15.97 -5.66
CA GLU A 95 2.03 -17.32 -5.31
C GLU A 95 0.49 -17.39 -5.27
N SER A 96 -0.19 -16.25 -5.03
CA SER A 96 -1.65 -16.14 -5.08
C SER A 96 -2.21 -15.79 -6.47
N GLY A 97 -1.39 -15.86 -7.52
CA GLY A 97 -1.77 -15.49 -8.88
C GLY A 97 -2.97 -16.28 -9.41
N GLU A 98 -4.09 -15.56 -9.62
CA GLU A 98 -5.07 -15.91 -10.65
C GLU A 98 -4.36 -16.13 -11.99
N PRO A 99 -4.77 -17.12 -12.81
CA PRO A 99 -4.14 -17.36 -14.10
C PRO A 99 -4.29 -16.14 -15.01
N PRO A 100 -3.35 -15.93 -15.95
CA PRO A 100 -3.39 -14.78 -16.84
C PRO A 100 -4.70 -14.77 -17.62
N GLU A 101 -5.40 -13.63 -17.56
CA GLU A 101 -6.58 -13.23 -18.33
C GLU A 101 -6.22 -13.06 -19.82
N GLN A 102 -5.58 -14.08 -20.41
CA GLN A 102 -5.19 -14.17 -21.82
C GLN A 102 -5.57 -15.53 -22.44
N ALA A 103 -6.29 -16.39 -21.73
CA ALA A 103 -6.81 -17.66 -22.26
C ALA A 103 -8.26 -17.59 -22.76
N ALA A 104 -8.94 -16.44 -22.68
CA ALA A 104 -10.37 -16.33 -23.00
C ALA A 104 -10.69 -15.88 -24.44
N GLU A 105 -9.69 -15.64 -25.29
CA GLU A 105 -9.89 -15.12 -26.66
C GLU A 105 -9.39 -16.07 -27.76
N ALA A 106 -9.35 -17.37 -27.47
CA ALA A 106 -9.09 -18.42 -28.46
C ALA A 106 -9.87 -19.70 -28.12
N ALA A 107 -11.19 -19.67 -28.31
CA ALA A 107 -12.04 -20.85 -28.45
C ALA A 107 -13.22 -20.55 -29.38
#